data_AF-A0AAP6LE11-F1
#
_entry.id   AF-A0AAP6LE11-F1
#
_cell.length_a   1.000
_cell.length_b   1.000
_cell.length_c   1.000
_cell.angle_alpha   90.00
_cell.angle_beta   90.00
_cell.angle_gamma   90.00
#
_symmetry.space_group_name_H-M   'P 1'
#
loop_
_entity.id
_entity.type
_entity.pdbx_description
1 polymer ?
#
loop_
_entity_poly.entity_id
_entity_poly.type
_entity_poly.pdbx_seq_one_letter_code
_entity_poly.pdbx_strand_id
1 'polypeptide(L)'
;MDQIVEHAAPALESAAREVLARQPSLPLPGRGHTLARWRALAAIAGRDLCVAKVMEAHYDAQAILDDLHSAPLADGTLAAVWAAEGPQATLCYDEATGTVTGAKPWCSGAGLVDVALVTAHCGDASRLVCLRTDAPGILLQPQSWHATGMGGIPSGTVQFDHVRAEPIGAPGAYLARPGFWHGGAGIAACWYGAAVALASPLQRSPRVDDNAQAAALLGQVDMALQASAALLRELAAWIDAMPSQPHTSDVTRVRSVVERACVQVLDAVGRALGPAPMCLDPGHAQRWADLTVFIRQSHADRDWAELGRAIQRQEQPWTL
;
A
#
# COMPACT_ATOMS: atom_id res chain seq x y z
N MET A 1 29.37 -6.53 -2.62
CA MET A 1 28.26 -6.26 -1.69
C MET A 1 26.97 -6.39 -2.49
N ASP A 2 26.73 -7.58 -3.05
CA ASP A 2 25.62 -7.85 -4.00
C ASP A 2 24.85 -9.15 -3.69
N GLN A 3 25.26 -9.94 -2.70
CA GLN A 3 24.66 -11.26 -2.47
C GLN A 3 23.36 -11.24 -1.64
N ILE A 4 23.02 -10.13 -0.98
CA ILE A 4 21.80 -10.03 -0.15
C ILE A 4 20.56 -9.77 -1.01
N VAL A 5 20.69 -9.06 -2.13
CA VAL A 5 19.54 -8.70 -2.99
C VAL A 5 19.03 -9.91 -3.77
N GLU A 6 19.91 -10.80 -4.23
CA GLU A 6 19.51 -12.03 -4.94
C GLU A 6 18.75 -13.04 -4.05
N HIS A 7 19.00 -13.07 -2.73
CA HIS A 7 18.33 -14.01 -1.81
C HIS A 7 17.02 -13.47 -1.21
N ALA A 8 16.82 -12.15 -1.19
CA ALA A 8 15.62 -11.52 -0.62
C ALA A 8 14.38 -11.69 -1.51
N ALA A 9 14.54 -11.62 -2.84
CA ALA A 9 13.44 -11.77 -3.79
C ALA A 9 12.73 -13.16 -3.71
N PRO A 10 13.46 -14.30 -3.71
CA PRO A 10 12.85 -15.62 -3.56
C PRO A 10 12.12 -15.82 -2.22
N ALA A 11 12.65 -15.24 -1.14
CA ALA A 11 12.04 -15.33 0.19
C ALA A 11 10.72 -14.53 0.26
N LEU A 12 10.70 -13.32 -0.32
CA LEU A 12 9.50 -12.49 -0.40
C LEU A 12 8.41 -13.16 -1.26
N GLU A 13 8.78 -13.70 -2.43
CA GLU A 13 7.82 -14.40 -3.29
C GLU A 13 7.19 -15.59 -2.56
N SER A 14 8.02 -16.43 -1.92
CA SER A 14 7.54 -17.57 -1.14
C SER A 14 6.58 -17.15 -0.02
N ALA A 15 6.92 -16.08 0.72
CA ALA A 15 6.06 -15.55 1.78
C ALA A 15 4.73 -15.01 1.23
N ALA A 16 4.76 -14.28 0.10
CA ALA A 16 3.55 -13.79 -0.55
C ALA A 16 2.65 -14.94 -1.04
N ARG A 17 3.24 -15.96 -1.68
CA ARG A 17 2.51 -17.15 -2.13
C ARG A 17 1.94 -17.96 -0.97
N GLU A 18 2.63 -18.04 0.18
CA GLU A 18 2.09 -18.67 1.39
C GLU A 18 0.90 -17.89 1.97
N VAL A 19 0.91 -16.55 1.90
CA VAL A 19 -0.26 -15.74 2.27
C VAL A 19 -1.40 -15.97 1.28
N LEU A 20 -1.12 -15.96 -0.03
CA LEU A 20 -2.11 -16.22 -1.07
C LEU A 20 -2.78 -17.58 -0.90
N ALA A 21 -2.02 -18.64 -0.64
CA ALA A 21 -2.57 -19.99 -0.43
C ALA A 21 -3.49 -20.08 0.80
N ARG A 22 -3.18 -19.35 1.87
CA ARG A 22 -3.99 -19.31 3.10
C ARG A 22 -5.19 -18.37 2.99
N GLN A 23 -5.05 -17.30 2.23
CA GLN A 23 -6.03 -16.23 2.09
C GLN A 23 -6.06 -15.76 0.63
N PRO A 24 -6.70 -16.54 -0.27
CA PRO A 24 -6.68 -16.27 -1.71
C PRO A 24 -7.45 -15.00 -2.10
N SER A 25 -8.35 -14.53 -1.24
CA SER A 25 -9.09 -13.29 -1.43
C SER A 25 -9.36 -12.61 -0.10
N LEU A 26 -9.62 -11.30 -0.18
CA LEU A 26 -10.23 -10.51 0.89
C LEU A 26 -11.61 -10.04 0.46
N PRO A 27 -12.48 -9.67 1.41
CA PRO A 27 -13.70 -8.95 1.05
C PRO A 27 -13.38 -7.73 0.20
N LEU A 28 -14.21 -7.50 -0.81
CA LEU A 28 -14.10 -6.33 -1.67
C LEU A 28 -14.50 -5.07 -0.88
N PRO A 29 -13.84 -3.92 -1.09
CA PRO A 29 -14.26 -2.67 -0.47
C PRO A 29 -15.70 -2.30 -0.84
N GLY A 30 -16.45 -1.75 0.11
CA GLY A 30 -17.83 -1.30 -0.13
C GLY A 30 -18.81 -2.44 -0.37
N ARG A 31 -18.56 -3.64 0.20
CA ARG A 31 -19.44 -4.83 0.12
C ARG A 31 -19.86 -5.37 1.50
N GLY A 32 -19.84 -4.52 2.53
CA GLY A 32 -20.34 -4.84 3.88
C GLY A 32 -19.28 -5.38 4.85
N HIS A 33 -18.04 -5.58 4.38
CA HIS A 33 -16.96 -6.19 5.15
C HIS A 33 -15.61 -5.46 4.96
N THR A 34 -15.64 -4.15 4.68
CA THR A 34 -14.43 -3.34 4.47
C THR A 34 -13.51 -3.37 5.70
N LEU A 35 -14.06 -3.35 6.92
CA LEU A 35 -13.26 -3.43 8.14
C LEU A 35 -12.54 -4.79 8.28
N ALA A 36 -13.15 -5.88 7.82
CA ALA A 36 -12.52 -7.20 7.84
C ALA A 36 -11.32 -7.27 6.87
N ARG A 37 -11.47 -6.68 5.68
CA ARG A 37 -10.35 -6.49 4.72
C ARG A 37 -9.20 -5.74 5.37
N TRP A 38 -9.48 -4.61 6.02
CA TRP A 38 -8.44 -3.78 6.65
C TRP A 38 -7.75 -4.46 7.83
N ARG A 39 -8.48 -5.24 8.63
CA ARG A 39 -7.88 -6.07 9.69
C ARG A 39 -6.89 -7.11 9.12
N ALA A 40 -7.23 -7.75 8.01
CA ALA A 40 -6.34 -8.70 7.35
C ALA A 40 -5.08 -8.01 6.80
N LEU A 41 -5.24 -6.88 6.10
CA LEU A 41 -4.12 -6.07 5.61
C LEU A 41 -3.21 -5.59 6.73
N ALA A 42 -3.78 -5.07 7.82
CA ALA A 42 -3.03 -4.66 9.02
C ALA A 42 -2.27 -5.84 9.65
N ALA A 43 -2.87 -7.04 9.69
CA ALA A 43 -2.21 -8.23 10.21
C ALA A 43 -1.04 -8.68 9.33
N ILE A 44 -1.15 -8.58 8.00
CA ILE A 44 -0.04 -8.86 7.08
C ILE A 44 1.08 -7.84 7.28
N ALA A 45 0.75 -6.55 7.29
CA ALA A 45 1.71 -5.45 7.48
C ALA A 45 2.40 -5.47 8.85
N GLY A 46 1.69 -5.91 9.89
CA GLY A 46 2.25 -6.14 11.22
C GLY A 46 3.26 -7.30 11.28
N ARG A 47 3.29 -8.18 10.28
CA ARG A 47 4.31 -9.24 10.14
C ARG A 47 5.46 -8.81 9.25
N ASP A 48 5.18 -8.28 8.06
CA ASP A 48 6.21 -7.86 7.10
C ASP A 48 5.60 -6.84 6.12
N LEU A 49 6.24 -5.69 5.98
CA LEU A 49 5.76 -4.60 5.12
C LEU A 49 6.03 -4.84 3.63
N CYS A 50 7.10 -5.55 3.28
CA CYS A 50 7.35 -5.97 1.91
C CYS A 50 6.30 -6.98 1.45
N VAL A 51 5.95 -7.96 2.29
CA VAL A 51 4.84 -8.89 2.00
C VAL A 51 3.52 -8.12 1.90
N ALA A 52 3.27 -7.17 2.80
CA ALA A 52 2.06 -6.36 2.74
C ALA A 52 1.97 -5.55 1.44
N LYS A 53 3.07 -4.99 0.91
CA LYS A 53 3.08 -4.25 -0.36
C LYS A 53 2.72 -5.13 -1.56
N VAL A 54 3.15 -6.40 -1.57
CA VAL A 54 2.77 -7.36 -2.61
C VAL A 54 1.29 -7.73 -2.46
N MET A 55 0.87 -8.11 -1.26
CA MET A 55 -0.48 -8.63 -1.03
C MET A 55 -1.56 -7.56 -1.12
N GLU A 56 -1.31 -6.33 -0.68
CA GLU A 56 -2.25 -5.21 -0.85
C GLU A 56 -2.53 -4.98 -2.33
N ALA A 57 -1.49 -4.98 -3.18
CA ALA A 57 -1.62 -4.78 -4.61
C ALA A 57 -2.35 -5.95 -5.28
N HIS A 58 -2.11 -7.19 -4.85
CA HIS A 58 -2.85 -8.35 -5.32
C HIS A 58 -4.35 -8.24 -4.99
N TYR A 59 -4.70 -7.95 -3.75
CA TYR A 59 -6.10 -7.80 -3.34
C TYR A 59 -6.75 -6.56 -3.95
N ASP A 60 -5.98 -5.52 -4.28
CA ASP A 60 -6.47 -4.37 -5.03
C ASP A 60 -6.74 -4.73 -6.50
N ALA A 61 -5.86 -5.50 -7.14
CA ALA A 61 -6.09 -6.03 -8.48
C ALA A 61 -7.41 -6.82 -8.57
N GLN A 62 -7.72 -7.66 -7.59
CA GLN A 62 -9.02 -8.35 -7.51
C GLN A 62 -10.20 -7.37 -7.46
N ALA A 63 -10.12 -6.32 -6.63
CA ALA A 63 -11.16 -5.30 -6.55
C ALA A 63 -11.26 -4.47 -7.82
N ILE A 64 -10.14 -4.20 -8.49
CA ILE A 64 -10.09 -3.48 -9.76
C ILE A 64 -10.81 -4.24 -10.86
N LEU A 65 -10.56 -5.54 -10.98
CA LEU A 65 -11.19 -6.38 -12.00
C LEU A 65 -12.69 -6.53 -11.76
N ASP A 66 -13.13 -6.70 -10.49
CA ASP A 66 -14.55 -6.76 -10.13
C ASP A 66 -15.29 -5.47 -10.47
N ASP A 67 -14.78 -4.33 -10.01
CA ASP A 67 -15.39 -3.00 -10.24
C ASP A 67 -15.48 -2.65 -11.73
N LEU A 68 -14.54 -3.13 -12.55
CA LEU A 68 -14.49 -2.88 -14.00
C LEU A 68 -15.09 -4.03 -14.83
N HIS A 69 -15.78 -4.98 -14.19
CA HIS A 69 -16.45 -6.12 -14.84
C HIS A 69 -15.54 -6.90 -15.81
N SER A 70 -14.27 -7.03 -15.43
CA SER A 70 -13.25 -7.78 -16.18
C SER A 70 -13.10 -9.19 -15.61
N ALA A 71 -12.49 -10.09 -16.39
CA ALA A 71 -12.28 -11.46 -15.94
C ALA A 71 -11.47 -11.50 -14.63
N PRO A 72 -11.85 -12.34 -13.65
CA PRO A 72 -11.10 -12.47 -12.41
C PRO A 72 -9.72 -13.08 -12.66
N LEU A 73 -8.79 -12.87 -11.72
CA LEU A 73 -7.50 -13.55 -11.71
C LEU A 73 -7.71 -15.07 -11.63
N ALA A 74 -6.91 -15.84 -12.35
CA ALA A 74 -6.92 -17.29 -12.22
C ALA A 74 -6.40 -17.73 -10.84
N ASP A 75 -6.90 -18.86 -10.33
CA ASP A 75 -6.49 -19.38 -9.03
C ASP A 75 -4.97 -19.52 -8.91
N GLY A 76 -4.42 -19.08 -7.77
CA GLY A 76 -2.98 -19.11 -7.50
C GLY A 76 -2.15 -18.04 -8.22
N THR A 77 -2.76 -17.19 -9.05
CA THR A 77 -2.08 -16.08 -9.74
C THR A 77 -1.79 -14.96 -8.75
N LEU A 78 -0.51 -14.61 -8.60
CA LEU A 78 -0.10 -13.43 -7.86
C LEU A 78 -0.07 -12.23 -8.80
N ALA A 79 -0.67 -11.11 -8.37
CA ALA A 79 -0.87 -9.94 -9.22
C ALA A 79 -0.29 -8.68 -8.57
N ALA A 80 0.11 -7.72 -9.40
CA ALA A 80 0.46 -6.37 -9.00
C ALA A 80 -0.40 -5.31 -9.71
N VAL A 81 -0.40 -4.10 -9.15
CA VAL A 81 -0.95 -2.89 -9.75
C VAL A 81 0.19 -1.87 -9.87
N TRP A 82 0.57 -1.54 -11.11
CA TRP A 82 1.63 -0.58 -11.42
C TRP A 82 1.00 0.69 -12.00
N ALA A 83 0.61 1.60 -11.10
CA ALA A 83 -0.11 2.82 -11.44
C ALA A 83 0.68 4.11 -11.14
N ALA A 84 1.97 4.02 -10.82
CA ALA A 84 2.79 5.19 -10.53
C ALA A 84 2.95 6.07 -11.78
N GLU A 85 2.72 7.37 -11.62
CA GLU A 85 2.83 8.38 -12.67
C GLU A 85 3.95 9.38 -12.39
N GLY A 86 4.46 10.00 -13.44
CA GLY A 86 5.51 11.01 -13.36
C GLY A 86 6.29 11.11 -14.69
N PRO A 87 7.29 11.99 -14.78
CA PRO A 87 8.05 12.22 -16.03
C PRO A 87 8.73 10.96 -16.59
N GLN A 88 8.99 9.95 -15.75
CA GLN A 88 9.61 8.68 -16.12
C GLN A 88 8.60 7.59 -16.52
N ALA A 89 7.29 7.81 -16.30
CA ALA A 89 6.23 6.90 -16.72
C ALA A 89 5.83 7.20 -18.17
N THR A 90 6.56 6.58 -19.10
CA THR A 90 6.43 6.81 -20.55
C THR A 90 5.70 5.68 -21.28
N LEU A 91 5.17 4.70 -20.55
CA LEU A 91 4.46 3.56 -21.11
C LEU A 91 3.23 4.03 -21.90
N CYS A 92 3.15 3.64 -23.17
CA CYS A 92 2.01 3.91 -24.05
C CYS A 92 1.34 2.60 -24.44
N TYR A 93 0.02 2.61 -24.55
CA TYR A 93 -0.80 1.53 -25.10
C TYR A 93 -1.27 1.90 -26.51
N ASP A 94 -0.99 1.02 -27.47
CA ASP A 94 -1.44 1.15 -28.86
C ASP A 94 -2.67 0.26 -29.08
N GLU A 95 -3.83 0.88 -29.27
CA GLU A 95 -5.10 0.18 -29.51
C GLU A 95 -5.14 -0.59 -30.83
N ALA A 96 -4.39 -0.16 -31.85
CA ALA A 96 -4.37 -0.83 -33.15
C ALA A 96 -3.62 -2.16 -33.08
N THR A 97 -2.54 -2.20 -32.31
CA THR A 97 -1.71 -3.40 -32.15
C THR A 97 -2.00 -4.18 -30.88
N GLY A 98 -2.74 -3.63 -29.91
CA GLY A 98 -2.99 -4.25 -28.61
C GLY A 98 -1.70 -4.49 -27.81
N THR A 99 -0.73 -3.57 -27.93
CA THR A 99 0.58 -3.68 -27.27
C THR A 99 0.92 -2.46 -26.43
N VAL A 100 1.81 -2.64 -25.47
CA VAL A 100 2.44 -1.55 -24.72
C VAL A 100 3.93 -1.43 -25.02
N THR A 101 4.40 -0.18 -25.12
CA THR A 101 5.81 0.17 -25.32
C THR A 101 6.18 1.36 -24.46
N GLY A 102 7.35 1.33 -23.82
CA GLY A 102 7.87 2.41 -22.98
C GLY A 102 8.34 1.92 -21.60
N ALA A 103 8.36 2.81 -20.62
CA ALA A 103 8.84 2.50 -19.27
C ALA A 103 7.78 2.78 -18.21
N LYS A 104 7.70 1.89 -17.21
CA LYS A 104 6.91 2.09 -15.99
C LYS A 104 7.82 2.04 -14.76
N PRO A 105 7.98 3.16 -14.02
CA PRO A 105 8.76 3.17 -12.79
C PRO A 105 7.94 2.60 -11.61
N TRP A 106 8.62 2.31 -10.50
CA TRP A 106 8.00 1.88 -9.24
C TRP A 106 7.16 0.61 -9.35
N CYS A 107 7.62 -0.36 -10.15
CA CYS A 107 6.96 -1.64 -10.34
C CYS A 107 7.26 -2.57 -9.16
N SER A 108 6.64 -2.30 -8.00
CA SER A 108 6.77 -3.15 -6.82
C SER A 108 6.37 -4.60 -7.12
N GLY A 109 7.23 -5.54 -6.74
CA GLY A 109 7.06 -6.97 -7.00
C GLY A 109 7.44 -7.41 -8.41
N ALA A 110 8.10 -6.55 -9.22
CA ALA A 110 8.59 -6.94 -10.53
C ALA A 110 9.58 -8.13 -10.42
N GLY A 111 9.34 -9.17 -11.22
CA GLY A 111 10.06 -10.44 -11.14
C GLY A 111 9.50 -11.44 -10.11
N LEU A 112 8.48 -11.07 -9.33
CA LEU A 112 7.84 -11.94 -8.32
C LEU A 112 6.38 -12.28 -8.64
N VAL A 113 5.67 -11.35 -9.29
CA VAL A 113 4.24 -11.50 -9.62
C VAL A 113 4.06 -12.10 -11.01
N ASP A 114 2.94 -12.78 -11.24
CA ASP A 114 2.63 -13.49 -12.48
C ASP A 114 1.91 -12.56 -13.50
N VAL A 115 1.11 -11.62 -12.99
CA VAL A 115 0.31 -10.68 -13.78
C VAL A 115 0.44 -9.27 -13.23
N ALA A 116 0.43 -8.26 -14.11
CA ALA A 116 0.40 -6.86 -13.71
C ALA A 116 -0.74 -6.10 -14.38
N LEU A 117 -1.48 -5.33 -13.59
CA LEU A 117 -2.39 -4.30 -14.06
C LEU A 117 -1.60 -3.00 -14.12
N VAL A 118 -1.46 -2.41 -15.30
CA VAL A 118 -0.52 -1.31 -15.55
C VAL A 118 -1.26 -0.13 -16.17
N THR A 119 -1.05 1.08 -15.66
CA THR A 119 -1.53 2.29 -16.34
C THR A 119 -0.56 2.70 -17.44
N ALA A 120 -1.10 2.96 -18.63
CA ALA A 120 -0.38 3.37 -19.82
C ALA A 120 -1.10 4.54 -20.50
N HIS A 121 -0.37 5.42 -21.18
CA HIS A 121 -0.94 6.51 -21.96
C HIS A 121 -1.60 5.97 -23.23
N CYS A 122 -2.79 6.46 -23.55
CA CYS A 122 -3.56 6.08 -24.72
C CYS A 122 -4.24 7.34 -25.28
N GLY A 123 -3.57 8.01 -26.21
CA GLY A 123 -3.95 9.37 -26.62
C GLY A 123 -3.83 10.35 -25.46
N ASP A 124 -4.89 11.13 -25.21
CA ASP A 124 -4.96 12.11 -24.12
C ASP A 124 -5.41 11.53 -22.76
N ALA A 125 -5.67 10.22 -22.71
CA ALA A 125 -6.18 9.55 -21.51
C ALA A 125 -5.24 8.44 -21.02
N SER A 126 -5.39 8.06 -19.75
CA SER A 126 -4.76 6.85 -19.22
C SER A 126 -5.66 5.64 -19.47
N ARG A 127 -5.06 4.52 -19.89
CA ARG A 127 -5.72 3.21 -20.00
C ARG A 127 -5.08 2.25 -19.00
N LEU A 128 -5.92 1.48 -18.31
CA LEU A 128 -5.45 0.34 -17.52
C LEU A 128 -5.39 -0.88 -18.45
N VAL A 129 -4.28 -1.59 -18.43
CA VAL A 129 -4.09 -2.83 -19.19
C VAL A 129 -3.58 -3.94 -18.29
N CYS A 130 -3.87 -5.19 -18.63
CA CYS A 130 -3.42 -6.40 -17.95
C CYS A 130 -2.42 -7.13 -18.84
N LEU A 131 -1.30 -7.56 -18.26
CA LEU A 131 -0.28 -8.33 -18.97
C LEU A 131 0.32 -9.40 -18.06
N ARG A 132 0.86 -10.46 -18.68
CA ARG A 132 1.74 -11.40 -17.99
C ARG A 132 3.13 -10.80 -17.86
N THR A 133 3.72 -10.90 -16.69
CA THR A 133 5.04 -10.31 -16.40
C THR A 133 6.21 -11.11 -17.00
N ASP A 134 5.95 -12.34 -17.44
CA ASP A 134 6.90 -13.19 -18.17
C ASP A 134 6.78 -13.08 -19.70
N ALA A 135 5.94 -12.17 -20.20
CA ALA A 135 5.76 -11.97 -21.63
C ALA A 135 7.07 -11.50 -22.30
N PRO A 136 7.38 -11.98 -23.53
CA PRO A 136 8.51 -11.46 -24.31
C PRO A 136 8.41 -9.94 -24.51
N GLY A 137 9.55 -9.26 -24.45
CA GLY A 137 9.63 -7.79 -24.56
C GLY A 137 9.57 -7.04 -23.22
N ILE A 138 9.46 -7.76 -22.09
CA ILE A 138 9.56 -7.18 -20.75
C ILE A 138 11.02 -7.26 -20.26
N LEU A 139 11.58 -6.11 -19.87
CA LEU A 139 12.91 -6.01 -19.28
C LEU A 139 12.85 -5.32 -17.92
N LEU A 140 13.26 -6.05 -16.87
CA LEU A 140 13.42 -5.52 -15.53
C LEU A 140 14.72 -4.72 -15.45
N GLN A 141 14.64 -3.40 -15.23
CA GLN A 141 15.83 -2.61 -15.03
C GLN A 141 16.36 -2.80 -13.60
N PRO A 142 17.69 -2.92 -13.41
CA PRO A 142 18.27 -2.92 -12.08
C PRO A 142 17.82 -1.68 -11.30
N GLN A 143 17.45 -1.88 -10.04
CA GLN A 143 17.10 -0.77 -9.17
C GLN A 143 18.32 0.13 -8.99
N SER A 144 18.25 1.36 -9.48
CA SER A 144 19.37 2.31 -9.49
C SER A 144 19.49 3.15 -8.21
N TRP A 145 18.58 2.97 -7.25
CA TRP A 145 18.54 3.72 -6.00
C TRP A 145 18.65 2.82 -4.77
N HIS A 146 19.22 3.40 -3.71
CA HIS A 146 19.35 2.76 -2.41
C HIS A 146 18.04 2.87 -1.61
N ALA A 147 17.43 1.73 -1.30
CA ALA A 147 16.22 1.67 -0.48
C ALA A 147 16.63 1.56 1.00
N THR A 148 16.54 2.67 1.75
CA THR A 148 16.82 2.69 3.20
C THR A 148 15.77 1.94 4.03
N GLY A 149 14.66 1.57 3.40
CA GLY A 149 13.56 0.76 3.89
C GLY A 149 12.74 0.29 2.69
N MET A 150 11.89 -0.72 2.87
CA MET A 150 11.25 -1.48 1.80
C MET A 150 12.28 -2.15 0.87
N GLY A 151 13.48 -2.43 1.38
CA GLY A 151 14.59 -2.97 0.57
C GLY A 151 14.39 -4.43 0.15
N GLY A 152 13.47 -5.15 0.81
CA GLY A 152 13.15 -6.54 0.48
C GLY A 152 12.24 -6.70 -0.74
N ILE A 153 11.60 -5.62 -1.22
CA ILE A 153 10.73 -5.65 -2.39
C ILE A 153 11.37 -4.98 -3.61
N PRO A 154 11.62 -5.71 -4.71
CA PRO A 154 12.03 -5.12 -5.98
C PRO A 154 10.97 -4.10 -6.43
N SER A 155 11.38 -2.84 -6.61
CA SER A 155 10.47 -1.76 -7.04
C SER A 155 11.04 -0.93 -8.18
N GLY A 156 11.88 -1.56 -9.01
CA GLY A 156 12.56 -0.95 -10.14
C GLY A 156 11.64 -0.45 -11.26
N THR A 157 12.27 0.08 -12.31
CA THR A 157 11.58 0.40 -13.56
C THR A 157 11.49 -0.86 -14.43
N VAL A 158 10.35 -1.06 -15.07
CA VAL A 158 10.15 -2.09 -16.09
C VAL A 158 10.04 -1.44 -17.45
N GLN A 159 10.82 -1.92 -18.41
CA GLN A 159 10.73 -1.55 -19.82
C GLN A 159 9.89 -2.57 -20.57
N PHE A 160 9.09 -2.06 -21.51
CA PHE A 160 8.20 -2.83 -22.36
C PHE A 160 8.51 -2.49 -23.81
N ASP A 161 8.68 -3.52 -24.62
CA ASP A 161 8.86 -3.43 -26.07
C ASP A 161 7.80 -4.27 -26.79
N HIS A 162 6.76 -3.61 -27.30
CA HIS A 162 5.65 -4.23 -28.03
C HIS A 162 5.00 -5.42 -27.30
N VAL A 163 4.83 -5.30 -25.99
CA VAL A 163 4.29 -6.36 -25.14
C VAL A 163 2.78 -6.41 -25.28
N ARG A 164 2.23 -7.60 -25.60
CA ARG A 164 0.76 -7.78 -25.67
C ARG A 164 0.12 -7.52 -24.32
N ALA A 165 -0.94 -6.72 -24.32
CA ALA A 165 -1.69 -6.39 -23.13
C ALA A 165 -3.19 -6.33 -23.41
N GLU A 166 -4.00 -6.71 -22.44
CA GLU A 166 -5.46 -6.70 -22.52
C GLU A 166 -6.01 -5.44 -21.84
N PRO A 167 -6.80 -4.61 -22.53
CA PRO A 167 -7.34 -3.41 -21.92
C PRO A 167 -8.42 -3.75 -20.87
N ILE A 168 -8.35 -3.09 -19.72
CA ILE A 168 -9.27 -3.28 -18.59
C ILE A 168 -10.13 -2.02 -18.43
N GLY A 169 -11.45 -2.18 -18.59
CA GLY A 169 -12.40 -1.08 -18.57
C GLY A 169 -12.18 -0.06 -19.72
N ALA A 170 -12.91 1.06 -19.67
CA ALA A 170 -12.75 2.17 -20.61
C ALA A 170 -11.55 3.08 -20.22
N PRO A 171 -11.05 3.95 -21.13
CA PRO A 171 -10.04 4.95 -20.77
C PRO A 171 -10.50 5.80 -19.58
N GLY A 172 -9.61 6.01 -18.60
CA GLY A 172 -9.89 6.74 -17.36
C GLY A 172 -10.75 6.00 -16.32
N ALA A 173 -11.37 4.86 -16.67
CA ALA A 173 -12.29 4.15 -15.79
C ALA A 173 -11.63 3.68 -14.48
N TYR A 174 -10.34 3.33 -14.51
CA TYR A 174 -9.58 2.94 -13.32
C TYR A 174 -9.58 4.04 -12.24
N LEU A 175 -9.25 5.28 -12.60
CA LEU A 175 -9.17 6.41 -11.65
C LEU A 175 -10.54 6.96 -11.26
N ALA A 176 -11.55 6.78 -12.12
CA ALA A 176 -12.90 7.28 -11.87
C ALA A 176 -13.69 6.45 -10.84
N ARG A 177 -13.20 5.27 -10.47
CA ARG A 177 -13.87 4.38 -9.52
C ARG A 177 -13.84 4.92 -8.09
N PRO A 178 -14.94 4.77 -7.33
CA PRO A 178 -14.91 4.94 -5.87
C PRO A 178 -13.87 4.04 -5.20
N GLY A 179 -13.72 2.81 -5.71
CA GLY A 179 -12.75 1.83 -5.24
C GLY A 179 -11.29 2.29 -5.27
N PHE A 180 -10.92 3.24 -6.14
CA PHE A 180 -9.58 3.84 -6.15
C PHE A 180 -9.26 4.51 -4.79
N TRP A 181 -10.22 5.26 -4.26
CA TRP A 181 -10.09 5.91 -2.95
C TRP A 181 -10.21 4.92 -1.80
N HIS A 182 -11.12 3.94 -1.90
CA HIS A 182 -11.26 2.90 -0.88
C HIS A 182 -9.98 2.06 -0.74
N GLY A 183 -9.32 1.73 -1.86
CA GLY A 183 -8.01 1.08 -1.88
C GLY A 183 -6.93 1.90 -1.18
N GLY A 184 -6.93 3.22 -1.40
CA GLY A 184 -6.07 4.16 -0.69
C GLY A 184 -6.22 4.13 0.84
N ALA A 185 -7.43 3.92 1.37
CA ALA A 185 -7.63 3.72 2.80
C ALA A 185 -7.13 2.34 3.30
N GLY A 186 -7.15 1.31 2.44
CA GLY A 186 -6.53 0.02 2.73
C GLY A 186 -5.02 0.10 3.00
N ILE A 187 -4.30 0.96 2.26
CA ILE A 187 -2.88 1.25 2.52
C ILE A 187 -2.68 1.85 3.93
N ALA A 188 -3.56 2.74 4.37
CA ALA A 188 -3.50 3.28 5.73
C ALA A 188 -3.69 2.17 6.78
N ALA A 189 -4.55 1.18 6.53
CA ALA A 189 -4.66 0.02 7.41
C ALA A 189 -3.35 -0.78 7.50
N CYS A 190 -2.60 -0.92 6.40
CA CYS A 190 -1.26 -1.51 6.44
C CYS A 190 -0.31 -0.70 7.33
N TRP A 191 -0.26 0.63 7.16
CA TRP A 191 0.56 1.51 8.01
C TRP A 191 0.21 1.36 9.49
N TYR A 192 -1.08 1.37 9.81
CA TYR A 192 -1.59 1.15 11.16
C TYR A 192 -1.11 -0.18 11.74
N GLY A 193 -1.24 -1.28 11.00
CA GLY A 193 -0.79 -2.61 11.43
C GLY A 193 0.71 -2.68 11.74
N ALA A 194 1.53 -2.05 10.90
CA ALA A 194 2.97 -1.97 11.15
C ALA A 194 3.32 -1.09 12.37
N ALA A 195 2.61 0.03 12.57
CA ALA A 195 2.79 0.87 13.76
C ALA A 195 2.41 0.13 15.06
N VAL A 196 1.32 -0.64 15.06
CA VAL A 196 0.93 -1.50 16.20
C VAL A 196 2.02 -2.53 16.50
N ALA A 197 2.59 -3.17 15.47
CA ALA A 197 3.67 -4.13 15.64
C ALA A 197 4.97 -3.47 16.15
N LEU A 198 5.29 -2.24 15.73
CA LEU A 198 6.42 -1.47 16.27
C LEU A 198 6.23 -1.06 17.73
N ALA A 199 5.00 -0.72 18.14
CA ALA A 199 4.66 -0.37 19.50
C ALA A 199 4.69 -1.57 20.47
N SER A 200 4.49 -2.78 19.96
CA SER A 200 4.31 -3.98 20.76
C SER A 200 5.46 -4.28 21.75
N PRO A 201 6.75 -4.13 21.39
CA PRO A 201 7.84 -4.30 22.35
C PRO A 201 7.79 -3.28 23.50
N LEU A 202 7.37 -2.04 23.25
CA LEU A 202 7.19 -1.04 24.31
C LEU A 202 6.03 -1.41 25.23
N GLN A 203 4.91 -1.85 24.66
CA GLN A 203 3.75 -2.32 25.44
C GLN A 203 4.11 -3.46 26.41
N ARG A 204 5.01 -4.37 26.00
CA ARG A 204 5.44 -5.52 26.82
C ARG A 204 6.68 -5.24 27.66
N SER A 205 7.20 -4.01 27.62
CA SER A 205 8.46 -3.68 28.29
C SER A 205 8.22 -3.51 29.79
N PRO A 206 8.97 -4.20 30.67
CA PRO A 206 8.88 -4.00 32.12
C PRO A 206 9.29 -2.58 32.52
N ARG A 207 9.96 -1.82 31.64
CA ARG A 207 10.26 -0.39 31.87
C ARG A 207 8.99 0.43 32.11
N VAL A 208 7.85 0.03 31.59
CA VAL A 208 6.59 0.77 31.76
C VAL A 208 6.17 0.82 33.23
N ASP A 209 6.44 -0.22 34.02
CA ASP A 209 6.04 -0.29 35.43
C ASP A 209 6.91 0.62 36.32
N ASP A 210 8.22 0.67 36.03
CA ASP A 210 9.20 1.32 36.90
C ASP A 210 9.69 2.69 36.37
N ASN A 211 9.32 3.09 35.15
CA ASN A 211 9.76 4.32 34.50
C ASN A 211 8.58 5.15 33.98
N ALA A 212 8.27 6.24 34.69
CA ALA A 212 7.19 7.15 34.33
C ALA A 212 7.32 7.77 32.92
N GLN A 213 8.55 7.99 32.42
CA GLN A 213 8.74 8.46 31.04
C GLN A 213 8.38 7.38 30.02
N ALA A 214 8.76 6.11 30.25
CA ALA A 214 8.37 5.00 29.37
C ALA A 214 6.85 4.80 29.36
N ALA A 215 6.19 4.86 30.53
CA ALA A 215 4.73 4.81 30.64
C ALA A 215 4.05 5.97 29.88
N ALA A 216 4.57 7.19 30.02
CA ALA A 216 4.03 8.35 29.31
C ALA A 216 4.19 8.23 27.78
N LEU A 217 5.30 7.67 27.30
CA LEU A 217 5.51 7.42 25.87
C LEU A 217 4.56 6.33 25.34
N LEU A 218 4.31 5.28 26.11
CA LEU A 218 3.29 4.29 25.75
C LEU A 218 1.88 4.91 25.73
N GLY A 219 1.56 5.82 26.65
CA GLY A 219 0.31 6.58 26.62
C GLY A 219 0.15 7.46 25.37
N GLN A 220 1.23 8.09 24.90
CA GLN A 220 1.23 8.83 23.62
C GLN A 220 0.96 7.90 22.43
N VAL A 221 1.57 6.73 22.42
CA VAL A 221 1.32 5.70 21.41
C VAL A 221 -0.15 5.24 21.42
N ASP A 222 -0.73 4.99 22.60
CA ASP A 222 -2.13 4.58 22.71
C ASP A 222 -3.07 5.65 22.17
N MET A 223 -2.92 6.92 22.58
CA MET A 223 -3.77 8.01 22.07
C MET A 223 -3.72 8.12 20.55
N ALA A 224 -2.53 8.00 19.94
CA ALA A 224 -2.36 8.08 18.49
C ALA A 224 -3.00 6.88 17.76
N LEU A 225 -2.78 5.66 18.26
CA LEU A 225 -3.31 4.44 17.66
C LEU A 225 -4.81 4.31 17.85
N GLN A 226 -5.36 4.65 19.03
CA GLN A 226 -6.81 4.58 19.26
C GLN A 226 -7.58 5.59 18.42
N ALA A 227 -7.09 6.82 18.29
CA ALA A 227 -7.68 7.82 17.39
C ALA A 227 -7.68 7.34 15.93
N SER A 228 -6.55 6.78 15.48
CA SER A 228 -6.43 6.18 14.14
C SER A 228 -7.39 5.02 13.93
N ALA A 229 -7.50 4.12 14.91
CA ALA A 229 -8.37 2.96 14.86
C ALA A 229 -9.85 3.34 14.83
N ALA A 230 -10.25 4.38 15.56
CA ALA A 230 -11.62 4.90 15.53
C ALA A 230 -11.99 5.41 14.13
N LEU A 231 -11.14 6.25 13.53
CA LEU A 231 -11.38 6.78 12.18
C LEU A 231 -11.37 5.69 11.10
N LEU A 232 -10.50 4.68 11.21
CA LEU A 232 -10.52 3.51 10.32
C LEU A 232 -11.82 2.72 10.46
N ARG A 233 -12.34 2.51 11.68
CA ARG A 233 -13.61 1.79 11.86
C ARG A 233 -14.79 2.57 11.28
N GLU A 234 -14.83 3.87 11.51
CA GLU A 234 -15.87 4.76 11.00
C GLU A 234 -15.86 4.82 9.47
N LEU A 235 -14.70 5.08 8.85
CA LEU A 235 -14.60 5.13 7.40
C LEU A 235 -14.95 3.79 6.75
N ALA A 236 -14.55 2.66 7.33
CA ALA A 236 -14.94 1.35 6.82
C ALA A 236 -16.47 1.18 6.81
N ALA A 237 -17.15 1.63 7.87
CA ALA A 237 -18.61 1.60 7.94
C ALA A 237 -19.27 2.52 6.89
N TRP A 238 -18.72 3.72 6.67
CA TRP A 238 -19.22 4.64 5.64
C TRP A 238 -19.01 4.11 4.22
N ILE A 239 -17.85 3.52 3.93
CA ILE A 239 -17.57 2.87 2.64
C ILE A 239 -18.58 1.75 2.38
N ASP A 240 -18.85 0.92 3.39
CA ASP A 240 -19.82 -0.17 3.27
C ASP A 240 -21.27 0.33 3.12
N ALA A 241 -21.64 1.43 3.78
CA ALA A 241 -22.98 2.01 3.70
C ALA A 241 -23.21 2.82 2.41
N MET A 242 -22.17 3.45 1.86
CA MET A 242 -22.22 4.34 0.71
C MET A 242 -21.12 3.96 -0.31
N PRO A 243 -21.18 2.76 -0.92
CA PRO A 243 -20.09 2.23 -1.72
C PRO A 243 -19.90 2.93 -3.07
N SER A 244 -20.92 3.65 -3.55
CA SER A 244 -20.80 4.48 -4.77
C SER A 244 -20.08 5.81 -4.52
N GLN A 245 -19.87 6.20 -3.26
CA GLN A 245 -19.18 7.45 -2.94
C GLN A 245 -17.67 7.20 -2.80
N PRO A 246 -16.82 8.09 -3.35
CA PRO A 246 -15.38 7.94 -3.24
C PRO A 246 -14.84 8.25 -1.85
N HIS A 247 -15.59 8.95 -0.98
CA HIS A 247 -15.14 9.36 0.36
C HIS A 247 -13.79 10.09 0.36
N THR A 248 -13.52 10.91 -0.66
CA THR A 248 -12.18 11.47 -0.92
C THR A 248 -11.61 12.21 0.29
N SER A 249 -12.39 13.11 0.90
CA SER A 249 -11.95 13.87 2.08
C SER A 249 -11.71 12.96 3.29
N ASP A 250 -12.53 11.93 3.47
CA ASP A 250 -12.44 11.04 4.63
C ASP A 250 -11.28 10.06 4.49
N VAL A 251 -11.04 9.52 3.29
CA VAL A 251 -9.86 8.72 2.95
C VAL A 251 -8.60 9.55 3.16
N THR A 252 -8.54 10.78 2.63
CA THR A 252 -7.39 11.67 2.79
C THR A 252 -7.14 11.99 4.27
N ARG A 253 -8.20 12.21 5.05
CA ARG A 253 -8.11 12.44 6.51
C ARG A 253 -7.57 11.21 7.25
N VAL A 254 -8.13 10.03 7.00
CA VAL A 254 -7.68 8.78 7.63
C VAL A 254 -6.22 8.50 7.29
N ARG A 255 -5.83 8.60 6.01
CA ARG A 255 -4.43 8.42 5.58
C ARG A 255 -3.50 9.40 6.30
N SER A 256 -3.91 10.66 6.43
CA SER A 256 -3.13 11.69 7.11
C SER A 256 -2.96 11.41 8.60
N VAL A 257 -4.05 11.06 9.30
CA VAL A 257 -4.01 10.76 10.74
C VAL A 257 -3.16 9.52 11.01
N VAL A 258 -3.32 8.47 10.21
CA VAL A 258 -2.53 7.25 10.37
C VAL A 258 -1.04 7.48 10.07
N GLU A 259 -0.70 8.24 9.02
CA GLU A 259 0.70 8.62 8.75
C GLU A 259 1.32 9.35 9.95
N ARG A 260 0.60 10.35 10.50
CA ARG A 260 1.05 11.10 11.67
C ARG A 260 1.21 10.20 12.90
N ALA A 261 0.28 9.27 13.11
CA ALA A 261 0.37 8.29 14.18
C ALA A 261 1.61 7.39 14.00
N CYS A 262 1.94 6.96 12.78
CA CYS A 262 3.15 6.18 12.52
C CYS A 262 4.41 6.97 12.89
N VAL A 263 4.50 8.25 12.54
CA VAL A 263 5.62 9.12 12.91
C VAL A 263 5.75 9.26 14.43
N GLN A 264 4.62 9.46 15.14
CA GLN A 264 4.61 9.54 16.60
C GLN A 264 5.02 8.23 17.26
N VAL A 265 4.56 7.09 16.73
CA VAL A 265 4.94 5.76 17.23
C VAL A 265 6.43 5.51 17.04
N LEU A 266 6.98 5.83 15.87
CA LEU A 266 8.43 5.73 15.62
C LEU A 266 9.21 6.55 16.65
N ASP A 267 8.90 7.85 16.83
CA ASP A 267 9.58 8.69 17.82
C ASP A 267 9.47 8.12 19.25
N ALA A 268 8.25 7.80 19.69
CA ALA A 268 7.98 7.37 21.06
C ALA A 268 8.65 6.03 21.38
N VAL A 269 8.58 5.05 20.47
CA VAL A 269 9.21 3.74 20.63
C VAL A 269 10.73 3.88 20.67
N GLY A 270 11.32 4.70 19.78
CA GLY A 270 12.76 4.93 19.77
C GLY A 270 13.27 5.56 21.07
N ARG A 271 12.55 6.56 21.59
CA ARG A 271 12.90 7.21 22.86
C ARG A 271 12.72 6.29 24.06
N ALA A 272 11.71 5.43 24.07
CA ALA A 272 11.42 4.56 25.21
C ALA A 272 12.32 3.32 25.28
N LEU A 273 12.63 2.73 24.12
CA LEU A 273 13.41 1.49 24.06
C LEU A 273 14.89 1.72 23.81
N GLY A 274 15.26 2.86 23.24
CA GLY A 274 16.62 3.15 22.79
C GLY A 274 16.95 2.37 21.51
N PRO A 275 18.23 2.34 21.10
CA PRO A 275 18.65 1.76 19.82
C PRO A 275 18.57 0.23 19.77
N ALA A 276 18.50 -0.45 20.92
CA ALA A 276 18.67 -1.90 20.98
C ALA A 276 17.71 -2.69 20.05
N PRO A 277 16.37 -2.44 20.02
CA PRO A 277 15.49 -3.14 19.07
C PRO A 277 15.83 -2.87 17.60
N MET A 278 16.33 -1.68 17.27
CA MET A 278 16.71 -1.32 15.90
C MET A 278 18.03 -1.97 15.45
N CYS A 279 18.82 -2.50 16.39
CA CYS A 279 20.15 -3.07 16.08
C CYS A 279 20.25 -4.57 16.36
N LEU A 280 19.45 -5.10 17.29
CA LEU A 280 19.59 -6.46 17.80
C LEU A 280 18.41 -7.38 17.44
N ASP A 281 17.27 -6.82 17.06
CA ASP A 281 16.11 -7.56 16.56
C ASP A 281 15.96 -7.28 15.05
N PRO A 282 16.33 -8.23 14.17
CA PRO A 282 16.22 -8.05 12.73
C PRO A 282 14.81 -7.71 12.24
N GLY A 283 13.78 -8.30 12.85
CA GLY A 283 12.40 -8.08 12.45
C GLY A 283 11.91 -6.69 12.86
N HIS A 284 12.29 -6.22 14.04
CA HIS A 284 12.00 -4.85 14.47
C HIS A 284 12.78 -3.82 13.64
N ALA A 285 14.07 -4.03 13.42
CA ALA A 285 14.92 -3.17 12.61
C ALA A 285 14.39 -3.02 11.17
N GLN A 286 14.03 -4.13 10.53
CA GLN A 286 13.44 -4.11 9.19
C GLN A 286 12.10 -3.36 9.20
N ARG A 287 11.18 -3.66 10.14
CA ARG A 287 9.89 -2.96 10.21
C ARG A 287 10.05 -1.47 10.42
N TRP A 288 11.02 -1.07 11.25
CA TRP A 288 11.33 0.33 11.49
C TRP A 288 11.76 1.02 10.20
N ALA A 289 12.76 0.45 9.52
CA ALA A 289 13.26 0.95 8.23
C ALA A 289 12.14 0.99 7.18
N ASP A 290 11.43 -0.12 6.98
CA ASP A 290 10.36 -0.26 6.02
C ASP A 290 9.23 0.76 6.27
N LEU A 291 8.78 0.92 7.52
CA LEU A 291 7.69 1.86 7.82
C LEU A 291 8.08 3.29 7.48
N THR A 292 9.31 3.72 7.78
CA THR A 292 9.77 5.08 7.49
C THR A 292 9.71 5.44 6.01
N VAL A 293 9.90 4.45 5.12
CA VAL A 293 9.78 4.62 3.67
C VAL A 293 8.34 4.42 3.22
N PHE A 294 7.64 3.40 3.72
CA PHE A 294 6.32 3.00 3.24
C PHE A 294 5.24 4.07 3.46
N ILE A 295 5.34 4.86 4.53
CA ILE A 295 4.44 6.00 4.80
C ILE A 295 4.69 7.21 3.89
N ARG A 296 5.76 7.24 3.09
CA ARG A 296 6.03 8.30 2.09
C ARG A 296 5.21 8.14 0.80
N GLN A 297 4.38 7.10 0.71
CA GLN A 297 3.25 7.04 -0.24
C GLN A 297 2.10 7.99 0.15
N SER A 298 2.15 8.63 1.32
CA SER A 298 1.32 9.79 1.63
C SER A 298 1.87 11.04 0.91
N HIS A 299 1.01 11.88 0.35
CA HIS A 299 1.43 13.17 -0.20
C HIS A 299 1.43 14.29 0.86
N ALA A 300 1.14 13.95 2.13
CA ALA A 300 1.22 14.80 3.32
C ALA A 300 0.73 16.24 3.07
N ASP A 301 1.63 17.23 3.02
CA ASP A 301 1.29 18.65 2.89
C ASP A 301 0.34 18.96 1.71
N ARG A 302 0.46 18.24 0.59
CA ARG A 302 -0.47 18.39 -0.55
C ARG A 302 -1.87 17.93 -0.18
N ASP A 303 -1.98 16.73 0.38
CA ASP A 303 -3.23 16.13 0.86
C ASP A 303 -3.86 17.03 1.94
N TRP A 304 -3.06 17.62 2.84
CA TRP A 304 -3.53 18.51 3.90
C TRP A 304 -4.03 19.85 3.36
N ALA A 305 -3.37 20.39 2.33
CA ALA A 305 -3.86 21.59 1.66
C ALA A 305 -5.22 21.33 0.99
N GLU A 306 -5.43 20.16 0.39
CA GLU A 306 -6.71 19.76 -0.18
C GLU A 306 -7.80 19.61 0.90
N LEU A 307 -7.46 18.95 2.02
CA LEU A 307 -8.35 18.86 3.18
C LEU A 307 -8.75 20.24 3.72
N GLY A 308 -7.79 21.15 3.88
CA GLY A 308 -8.05 22.52 4.33
C GLY A 308 -9.01 23.27 3.41
N ARG A 309 -8.82 23.16 2.09
CA ARG A 309 -9.75 23.73 1.10
C ARG A 309 -11.13 23.09 1.15
N ALA A 310 -11.22 21.78 1.40
CA ALA A 310 -12.50 21.07 1.51
C ALA A 310 -13.28 21.53 2.75
N ILE A 311 -12.62 21.61 3.90
CA ILE A 311 -13.22 22.05 5.17
C ILE A 311 -13.68 23.51 5.10
N GLN A 312 -12.92 24.39 4.46
CA GLN A 312 -13.28 25.81 4.30
C GLN A 312 -14.67 26.01 3.66
N ARG A 313 -15.11 25.07 2.81
CA ARG A 313 -16.38 25.15 2.09
C ARG A 313 -17.59 24.58 2.86
N GLN A 314 -17.36 23.97 4.03
CA GLN A 314 -18.41 23.34 4.83
C GLN A 314 -18.96 24.30 5.89
N GLU A 315 -20.26 24.22 6.15
CA GLU A 315 -20.90 24.89 7.29
C GLU A 315 -20.81 23.98 8.52
N GLN A 316 -20.31 24.50 9.64
CA GLN A 316 -20.14 23.76 10.91
C GLN A 316 -19.43 22.39 10.75
N PRO A 317 -18.19 22.35 10.22
CA PRO A 317 -17.50 21.09 9.91
C PRO A 317 -17.08 20.25 11.12
N TRP A 318 -17.33 20.72 12.35
CA TRP A 318 -16.91 20.07 13.59
C TRP A 318 -18.08 19.94 14.57
N THR A 319 -18.99 19.02 14.27
CA THR A 319 -20.13 18.65 15.14
C THR A 319 -19.97 17.22 15.65
N LEU A 320 -20.51 16.94 16.84
CA LEU A 320 -20.51 15.62 17.50
C LEU A 320 -21.93 15.04 17.52
#